data_AF-A0A9Q1IJT1-F1
#
_entry.id   AF-A0A9Q1IJT1-F1
#
_cell.length_a   1.000
_cell.length_b   1.000
_cell.length_c   1.000
_cell.angle_alpha   90.00
_cell.angle_beta   90.00
_cell.angle_gamma   90.00
#
_symmetry.space_group_name_H-M   'P 1'
#
loop_
_entity.id
_entity.type
_entity.pdbx_description
1 polymer ?
#
loop_
_entity_poly.entity_id
_entity_poly.type
_entity_poly.pdbx_seq_one_letter_code
_entity_poly.pdbx_strand_id
1 'polypeptide(L)'
;MLNYRLDPVKSNAAAFLQHLTFKNDKVKSDVRRMKGIPSLVSLLDNPRKEIAIKNCDGVPALVRLLRKAIDQDLTDTITGTLWNLSSHDSIKMEIVDHALNALSTEVMVPHSGWERGGEEESCKPRHLEWETSLTNTTGCLRNVSSERSEARRKLRECTGLVDSVMYIVQSQIDRKEVDNKLTENSVCLLRNLSFHVHREIPGFERYQEAAPLNQGPAPSSSQKTGCFSSRKGKGKGEADDTFVDMIDIPKRTTPAKGFELLFQPEVVRVYTSLLKESKNPVVLEAVAGAVQNLCAGRWTYGRYIRAMLRQEKGLPMMTELLTHGNDPRGKHAVPNFVANLPAVGQQQPPRALSEETVVSVLSTLAEVLGSSVDAAKTLRTAQGIERLVLINKDGNRSEREVRGAGQVLQTVWGFKELRKTLEKDGWKKTDFMVNLNPSTAPRSNGAYEDSTLPLMERGEKMDREADMIPLNDLGPDAYSTIDPRERRNTLDNSLDMADRDAVQKN
;
A
#
# COMPACT_ATOMS: atom_id res chain seq x y z
N MET A 1 -5.26 -23.57 35.91
CA MET A 1 -5.81 -23.63 34.53
C MET A 1 -4.99 -22.81 33.54
N LEU A 2 -4.45 -21.64 33.90
CA LEU A 2 -3.56 -20.86 33.02
C LEU A 2 -2.29 -21.61 32.53
N ASN A 3 -1.83 -22.61 33.28
CA ASN A 3 -0.68 -23.45 32.92
C ASN A 3 -1.08 -24.84 32.39
N TYR A 4 -2.35 -25.03 31.99
CA TYR A 4 -2.84 -26.33 31.55
C TYR A 4 -2.34 -26.70 30.14
N ARG A 5 -2.34 -27.98 29.78
CA ARG A 5 -1.78 -28.44 28.49
C ARG A 5 -2.61 -27.98 27.28
N LEU A 6 -3.94 -27.93 27.42
CA LEU A 6 -4.86 -27.54 26.35
C LEU A 6 -5.01 -26.02 26.26
N ASP A 7 -4.78 -25.46 25.06
CA ASP A 7 -4.90 -24.01 24.80
C ASP A 7 -6.31 -23.45 25.05
N PRO A 8 -7.42 -24.12 24.70
CA PRO A 8 -8.77 -23.62 25.02
C PRO A 8 -9.02 -23.43 26.52
N VAL A 9 -8.45 -24.31 27.37
CA VAL A 9 -8.56 -24.22 28.83
C VAL A 9 -7.78 -23.03 29.37
N LYS A 10 -6.63 -22.72 28.78
CA LYS A 10 -5.82 -21.54 29.13
C LYS A 10 -6.54 -20.25 28.77
N SER A 11 -7.08 -20.15 27.55
CA SER A 11 -7.82 -18.98 27.07
C SER A 11 -9.08 -18.72 27.89
N ASN A 12 -9.87 -19.76 28.16
CA ASN A 12 -11.07 -19.63 29.01
C ASN A 12 -10.72 -19.22 30.45
N ALA A 13 -9.63 -19.75 31.00
CA ALA A 13 -9.16 -19.35 32.32
C ALA A 13 -8.68 -17.90 32.36
N ALA A 14 -8.03 -17.40 31.30
CA ALA A 14 -7.60 -16.01 31.21
C ALA A 14 -8.81 -15.06 31.07
N ALA A 15 -9.78 -15.40 30.21
CA ALA A 15 -11.02 -14.63 30.06
C ALA A 15 -11.85 -14.61 31.35
N PHE A 16 -11.96 -15.74 32.04
CA PHE A 16 -12.62 -15.81 33.34
C PHE A 16 -11.89 -14.95 34.39
N LEU A 17 -10.56 -14.95 34.38
CA LEU A 17 -9.78 -14.12 35.29
C LEU A 17 -9.91 -12.62 34.99
N GLN A 18 -10.05 -12.23 33.72
CA GLN A 18 -10.39 -10.87 33.32
C GLN A 18 -11.73 -10.44 33.90
N HIS A 19 -12.76 -11.29 33.79
CA HIS A 19 -14.06 -11.02 34.39
C HIS A 19 -13.99 -10.86 35.91
N LEU A 20 -13.29 -11.77 36.60
CA LEU A 20 -13.14 -11.72 38.06
C LEU A 20 -12.34 -10.51 38.56
N THR A 21 -11.40 -10.00 37.76
CA THR A 21 -10.55 -8.86 38.13
C THR A 21 -11.17 -7.50 37.76
N PHE A 22 -12.23 -7.48 36.94
CA PHE A 22 -12.91 -6.25 36.55
C PHE A 22 -13.53 -5.57 37.79
N LYS A 23 -13.12 -4.31 38.03
CA LYS A 23 -13.52 -3.49 39.19
C LYS A 23 -13.35 -4.14 40.57
N ASN A 24 -12.49 -5.15 40.71
CA ASN A 24 -12.27 -5.86 41.98
C ASN A 24 -10.78 -5.87 42.37
N ASP A 25 -10.35 -4.89 43.17
CA ASP A 25 -8.94 -4.72 43.54
C ASP A 25 -8.42 -5.79 44.50
N LYS A 26 -9.31 -6.42 45.27
CA LYS A 26 -8.97 -7.57 46.11
C LYS A 26 -8.55 -8.76 45.25
N VAL A 27 -9.35 -9.09 44.23
CA VAL A 27 -9.05 -10.18 43.29
C VAL A 27 -7.78 -9.87 42.48
N LYS A 28 -7.59 -8.62 42.03
CA LYS A 28 -6.33 -8.22 41.37
C LYS A 28 -5.12 -8.49 42.27
N SER A 29 -5.21 -8.10 43.55
CA SER A 29 -4.13 -8.32 44.53
C SER A 29 -3.86 -9.81 44.78
N ASP A 30 -4.91 -10.62 44.85
CA ASP A 30 -4.79 -12.07 44.98
C ASP A 30 -4.13 -12.71 43.75
N VAL A 31 -4.46 -12.26 42.54
CA VAL A 31 -3.80 -12.70 41.31
C VAL A 31 -2.30 -12.38 41.31
N ARG A 32 -1.89 -11.20 41.83
CA ARG A 32 -0.47 -10.86 41.97
C ARG A 32 0.22 -11.77 42.97
N ARG A 33 -0.40 -11.96 44.15
CA ARG A 33 0.11 -12.79 45.25
C ARG A 33 0.27 -14.26 44.85
N MET A 34 -0.66 -14.78 44.08
CA MET A 34 -0.63 -16.17 43.58
C MET A 34 0.27 -16.37 42.35
N LYS A 35 1.11 -15.38 42.00
CA LYS A 35 1.99 -15.43 40.82
C LYS A 35 1.23 -15.69 39.50
N GLY A 36 0.00 -15.19 39.40
CA GLY A 36 -0.81 -15.28 38.18
C GLY A 36 -0.27 -14.40 37.05
N ILE A 37 0.41 -13.29 37.37
CA ILE A 37 0.98 -12.36 36.39
C ILE A 37 2.01 -13.06 35.47
N PRO A 38 3.05 -13.76 35.98
CA PRO A 38 3.96 -14.52 35.12
C PRO A 38 3.28 -15.55 34.21
N SER A 39 2.19 -16.19 34.68
CA SER A 39 1.43 -17.18 33.89
C SER A 39 0.56 -16.52 32.81
N LEU A 40 0.09 -15.28 33.03
CA LEU A 40 -0.60 -14.50 32.00
C LEU A 40 0.39 -13.95 30.97
N VAL A 41 1.57 -13.51 31.42
CA VAL A 41 2.65 -13.05 30.54
C VAL A 41 3.13 -14.18 29.63
N SER A 42 3.31 -15.41 30.16
CA SER A 42 3.70 -16.55 29.32
C SER A 42 2.62 -16.98 28.30
N LEU A 43 1.35 -16.59 28.50
CA LEU A 43 0.30 -16.77 27.49
C LEU A 43 0.40 -15.75 26.36
N LEU A 44 1.04 -14.60 26.57
CA LEU A 44 1.31 -13.63 25.51
C LEU A 44 2.33 -14.19 24.51
N ASP A 45 3.23 -15.06 24.97
CA ASP A 45 4.23 -15.76 24.16
C ASP A 45 3.67 -17.01 23.45
N ASN A 46 2.37 -17.31 23.59
CA ASN A 46 1.76 -18.47 22.93
C ASN A 46 1.42 -18.15 21.46
N PRO A 47 2.07 -18.79 20.47
CA PRO A 47 1.80 -18.57 19.05
C PRO A 47 0.40 -19.06 18.61
N ARG A 48 -0.35 -19.77 19.45
CA ARG A 48 -1.70 -20.28 19.14
C ARG A 48 -2.86 -19.44 19.69
N LYS A 49 -2.60 -18.32 20.38
CA LYS A 49 -3.65 -17.39 20.86
C LYS A 49 -4.57 -16.88 19.74
N GLU A 50 -4.02 -16.79 18.53
CA GLU A 50 -4.68 -16.31 17.30
C GLU A 50 -5.73 -17.30 16.78
N ILE A 51 -5.38 -18.58 16.76
CA ILE A 51 -6.29 -19.68 16.38
C ILE A 51 -7.42 -19.77 17.40
N ALA A 52 -7.15 -19.57 18.69
CA ALA A 52 -8.17 -19.61 19.72
C ALA A 52 -9.21 -18.48 19.61
N ILE A 53 -8.82 -17.26 19.21
CA ILE A 53 -9.76 -16.13 19.02
C ILE A 53 -10.61 -16.34 17.76
N LYS A 54 -9.97 -16.73 16.65
CA LYS A 54 -10.64 -17.06 15.39
C LYS A 54 -11.63 -18.23 15.56
N ASN A 55 -11.24 -19.27 16.28
CA ASN A 55 -12.09 -20.45 16.51
C ASN A 55 -13.21 -20.21 17.54
N CYS A 56 -13.27 -19.04 18.19
CA CYS A 56 -14.31 -18.70 19.17
C CYS A 56 -15.27 -17.60 18.69
N ASP A 57 -15.31 -17.28 17.38
CA ASP A 57 -16.13 -16.19 16.82
C ASP A 57 -15.88 -14.83 17.51
N GLY A 58 -14.62 -14.55 17.87
CA GLY A 58 -14.24 -13.36 18.62
C GLY A 58 -14.56 -12.05 17.87
N VAL A 59 -14.28 -11.99 16.56
CA VAL A 59 -14.58 -10.81 15.74
C VAL A 59 -16.09 -10.57 15.63
N PRO A 60 -16.94 -11.57 15.26
CA PRO A 60 -18.39 -11.41 15.32
C PRO A 60 -18.94 -10.97 16.69
N ALA A 61 -18.36 -11.46 17.80
CA ALA A 61 -18.77 -11.05 19.14
C ALA A 61 -18.47 -9.58 19.43
N LEU A 62 -17.28 -9.10 19.07
CA LEU A 62 -16.90 -7.69 19.18
C LEU A 62 -17.82 -6.79 18.33
N VAL A 63 -18.17 -7.23 17.12
CA VAL A 63 -19.09 -6.49 16.24
C VAL A 63 -20.50 -6.39 16.83
N ARG A 64 -21.02 -7.46 17.42
CA ARG A 64 -22.32 -7.41 18.12
C ARG A 64 -22.30 -6.46 19.30
N LEU A 65 -21.17 -6.35 20.01
CA LEU A 65 -21.00 -5.41 21.10
C LEU A 65 -20.89 -3.98 20.59
N LEU A 66 -20.15 -3.74 19.50
CA LEU A 66 -20.00 -2.43 18.87
C LEU A 66 -21.36 -1.82 18.49
N ARG A 67 -22.23 -2.61 17.84
CA ARG A 67 -23.59 -2.18 17.46
C ARG A 67 -24.51 -1.86 18.65
N LYS A 68 -24.10 -2.22 19.86
CA LYS A 68 -24.85 -1.95 21.10
C LYS A 68 -24.11 -0.95 22.00
N ALA A 69 -22.92 -0.53 21.63
CA ALA A 69 -22.14 0.40 22.41
C ALA A 69 -22.84 1.76 22.37
N ILE A 70 -23.05 2.34 23.55
CA ILE A 70 -23.70 3.64 23.73
C ILE A 70 -22.71 4.72 24.17
N ASP A 71 -21.53 4.29 24.65
CA ASP A 71 -20.50 5.15 25.20
C ASP A 71 -19.18 5.02 24.43
N GLN A 72 -18.42 6.12 24.46
CA GLN A 72 -17.16 6.23 23.76
C GLN A 72 -16.09 5.28 24.33
N ASP A 73 -16.05 5.07 25.66
CA ASP A 73 -15.03 4.23 26.30
C ASP A 73 -15.12 2.77 25.85
N LEU A 74 -16.34 2.24 25.77
CA LEU A 74 -16.58 0.89 25.24
C LEU A 74 -16.22 0.80 23.76
N THR A 75 -16.59 1.81 22.97
CA THR A 75 -16.26 1.87 21.53
C THR A 75 -14.74 1.93 21.31
N ASP A 76 -14.02 2.75 22.08
CA ASP A 76 -12.56 2.86 22.06
C ASP A 76 -11.91 1.51 22.40
N THR A 77 -12.44 0.79 23.40
CA THR A 77 -11.94 -0.53 23.81
C THR A 77 -12.16 -1.58 22.71
N ILE A 78 -13.33 -1.60 22.09
CA ILE A 78 -13.66 -2.56 21.03
C ILE A 78 -12.83 -2.30 19.77
N THR A 79 -12.79 -1.04 19.32
CA THR A 79 -12.03 -0.64 18.13
C THR A 79 -10.52 -0.84 18.33
N GLY A 80 -9.99 -0.56 19.53
CA GLY A 80 -8.59 -0.83 19.88
C GLY A 80 -8.28 -2.34 19.88
N THR A 81 -9.21 -3.18 20.34
CA THR A 81 -9.06 -4.64 20.26
C THR A 81 -9.03 -5.11 18.81
N LEU A 82 -9.93 -4.61 17.96
CA LEU A 82 -9.95 -4.92 16.53
C LEU A 82 -8.67 -4.46 15.83
N TRP A 83 -8.12 -3.29 16.19
CA TRP A 83 -6.84 -2.84 15.65
C TRP A 83 -5.70 -3.80 16.01
N ASN A 84 -5.61 -4.25 17.27
CA ASN A 84 -4.60 -5.23 17.67
C ASN A 84 -4.74 -6.54 16.86
N LEU A 85 -5.96 -7.05 16.72
CA LEU A 85 -6.24 -8.27 15.95
C LEU A 85 -5.90 -8.12 14.46
N SER A 86 -6.12 -6.94 13.89
CA SER A 86 -5.87 -6.67 12.46
C SER A 86 -4.39 -6.77 12.05
N SER A 87 -3.47 -6.71 13.01
CA SER A 87 -2.03 -6.90 12.74
C SER A 87 -1.69 -8.35 12.32
N HIS A 88 -2.58 -9.31 12.59
CA HIS A 88 -2.39 -10.72 12.28
C HIS A 88 -3.02 -11.10 10.95
N ASP A 89 -2.21 -11.63 10.03
CA ASP A 89 -2.64 -11.91 8.65
C ASP A 89 -3.80 -12.91 8.54
N SER A 90 -3.84 -13.88 9.46
CA SER A 90 -4.86 -14.94 9.56
C SER A 90 -6.25 -14.44 9.96
N ILE A 91 -6.34 -13.22 10.52
CA ILE A 91 -7.56 -12.58 11.05
C ILE A 91 -8.03 -11.43 10.14
N LYS A 92 -7.16 -10.86 9.29
CA LYS A 92 -7.49 -9.69 8.45
C LYS A 92 -8.80 -9.87 7.66
N MET A 93 -8.99 -11.00 6.98
CA MET A 93 -10.21 -11.25 6.20
C MET A 93 -11.45 -11.47 7.08
N GLU A 94 -11.29 -12.06 8.27
CA GLU A 94 -12.40 -12.20 9.23
C GLU A 94 -12.92 -10.82 9.68
N ILE A 95 -12.02 -9.85 9.90
CA ILE A 95 -12.38 -8.46 10.18
C ILE A 95 -13.05 -7.81 8.97
N VAL A 96 -12.51 -8.01 7.76
CA VAL A 96 -13.12 -7.46 6.54
C VAL A 96 -14.53 -8.00 6.33
N ASP A 97 -14.75 -9.29 6.55
CA ASP A 97 -16.02 -9.95 6.28
C ASP A 97 -17.08 -9.66 7.34
N HIS A 98 -16.68 -9.57 8.61
CA HIS A 98 -17.62 -9.45 9.72
C HIS A 98 -17.69 -8.05 10.35
N ALA A 99 -16.59 -7.30 10.36
CA ALA A 99 -16.49 -6.03 11.11
C ALA A 99 -16.53 -4.78 10.22
N LEU A 100 -16.07 -4.85 8.96
CA LEU A 100 -15.96 -3.69 8.07
C LEU A 100 -17.21 -2.81 8.05
N ASN A 101 -18.38 -3.42 7.83
CA ASN A 101 -19.64 -2.68 7.74
C ASN A 101 -19.97 -1.97 9.07
N ALA A 102 -19.82 -2.65 10.21
CA ALA A 102 -20.09 -2.06 11.51
C ALA A 102 -19.07 -0.96 11.88
N LEU A 103 -17.79 -1.16 11.57
CA LEU A 103 -16.78 -0.12 11.74
C LEU A 103 -17.10 1.12 10.90
N SER A 104 -17.65 0.94 9.70
CA SER A 104 -18.08 2.06 8.86
C SER A 104 -19.33 2.75 9.40
N THR A 105 -20.38 1.99 9.73
CA THR A 105 -21.69 2.56 10.10
C THR A 105 -21.77 3.07 11.53
N GLU A 106 -21.06 2.43 12.46
CA GLU A 106 -21.09 2.80 13.88
C GLU A 106 -19.97 3.76 14.26
N VAL A 107 -18.84 3.78 13.53
CA VAL A 107 -17.67 4.60 13.91
C VAL A 107 -17.32 5.65 12.86
N MET A 108 -16.94 5.22 11.65
CA MET A 108 -16.38 6.14 10.66
C MET A 108 -17.38 7.19 10.18
N VAL A 109 -18.58 6.76 9.75
CA VAL A 109 -19.60 7.67 9.21
C VAL A 109 -20.11 8.64 10.27
N PRO A 110 -20.57 8.20 11.46
CA PRO A 110 -21.18 9.11 12.44
C PRO A 110 -20.21 10.12 13.05
N HIS A 111 -18.94 9.73 13.25
CA HIS A 111 -17.99 10.54 14.05
C HIS A 111 -16.93 11.27 13.22
N SER A 112 -16.78 10.95 11.93
CA SER A 112 -15.88 11.68 11.03
C SER A 112 -16.29 13.15 10.81
N GLY A 113 -17.57 13.47 11.00
CA GLY A 113 -18.17 14.75 10.63
C GLY A 113 -18.63 14.82 9.17
N TRP A 114 -18.51 13.73 8.40
CA TRP A 114 -19.04 13.61 7.05
C TRP A 114 -20.54 13.29 7.05
N GLU A 115 -21.33 14.01 6.25
CA GLU A 115 -22.78 13.78 6.11
C GLU A 115 -23.13 13.24 4.72
N ARG A 116 -24.07 12.28 4.70
CA ARG A 116 -24.57 11.68 3.48
C ARG A 116 -25.72 12.52 2.90
N GLY A 117 -25.39 13.54 2.12
CA GLY A 117 -26.36 14.38 1.41
C GLY A 117 -26.07 15.86 1.61
N GLY A 118 -25.88 16.59 0.52
CA GLY A 118 -25.54 18.01 0.53
C GLY A 118 -26.75 18.95 0.52
N GLU A 119 -27.91 18.54 1.00
CA GLU A 119 -29.11 19.37 0.95
C GLU A 119 -29.79 19.41 2.33
N GLU A 120 -29.73 20.61 2.91
CA GLU A 120 -30.71 21.16 3.86
C GLU A 120 -30.98 20.37 5.15
N GLU A 121 -30.04 20.37 6.09
CA GLU A 121 -30.33 20.67 7.51
C GLU A 121 -29.04 20.67 8.36
N SER A 122 -28.83 21.76 9.10
CA SER A 122 -27.69 22.05 10.01
C SER A 122 -26.40 22.60 9.36
N CYS A 123 -26.42 23.90 9.03
CA CYS A 123 -25.23 24.75 8.80
C CYS A 123 -24.33 24.93 10.05
N LYS A 124 -23.74 23.84 10.56
CA LYS A 124 -22.59 23.88 11.46
C LYS A 124 -21.57 22.84 10.99
N PRO A 125 -20.30 23.19 10.73
CA PRO A 125 -19.25 22.20 10.53
C PRO A 125 -19.24 21.29 11.75
N ARG A 126 -19.63 20.02 11.61
CA ARG A 126 -19.54 19.09 12.73
C ARG A 126 -18.08 18.86 13.03
N HIS A 127 -17.73 19.02 14.29
CA HIS A 127 -16.39 18.75 14.77
C HIS A 127 -16.13 17.25 14.69
N LEU A 128 -14.90 16.86 14.38
CA LEU A 128 -14.47 15.46 14.44
C LEU A 128 -14.62 14.97 15.89
N GLU A 129 -15.47 13.97 16.12
CA GLU A 129 -15.75 13.43 17.45
C GLU A 129 -15.09 12.06 17.59
N TRP A 130 -14.81 11.63 18.82
CA TRP A 130 -14.30 10.28 19.12
C TRP A 130 -12.99 9.94 18.39
N GLU A 131 -12.02 10.85 18.47
CA GLU A 131 -10.73 10.74 17.78
C GLU A 131 -10.00 9.41 18.07
N THR A 132 -10.10 8.89 19.29
CA THR A 132 -9.53 7.57 19.66
C THR A 132 -10.15 6.44 18.85
N SER A 133 -11.48 6.32 18.84
CA SER A 133 -12.21 5.31 18.06
C SER A 133 -11.96 5.45 16.55
N LEU A 134 -11.90 6.68 16.03
CA LEU A 134 -11.53 6.94 14.64
C LEU A 134 -10.09 6.50 14.34
N THR A 135 -9.15 6.81 15.23
CA THR A 135 -7.74 6.43 15.09
C THR A 135 -7.58 4.91 15.11
N ASN A 136 -8.25 4.23 16.04
CA ASN A 136 -8.24 2.79 16.16
C ASN A 136 -8.87 2.13 14.94
N THR A 137 -10.02 2.65 14.48
CA THR A 137 -10.74 2.10 13.33
C THR A 137 -9.95 2.28 12.03
N THR A 138 -9.42 3.47 11.78
CA THR A 138 -8.55 3.71 10.61
C THR A 138 -7.29 2.86 10.66
N GLY A 139 -6.69 2.67 11.85
CA GLY A 139 -5.55 1.78 12.05
C GLY A 139 -5.87 0.31 11.76
N CYS A 140 -7.03 -0.16 12.20
CA CYS A 140 -7.55 -1.49 11.89
C CYS A 140 -7.73 -1.68 10.38
N LEU A 141 -8.41 -0.74 9.72
CA LEU A 141 -8.70 -0.79 8.29
C LEU A 141 -7.45 -0.66 7.43
N ARG A 142 -6.46 0.14 7.86
CA ARG A 142 -5.12 0.21 7.25
C ARG A 142 -4.45 -1.17 7.24
N ASN A 143 -4.48 -1.89 8.36
CA ASN A 143 -3.82 -3.19 8.46
C ASN A 143 -4.49 -4.26 7.60
N VAL A 144 -5.82 -4.34 7.60
CA VAL A 144 -6.52 -5.37 6.81
C VAL A 144 -6.44 -5.14 5.30
N SER A 145 -6.16 -3.90 4.87
CA SER A 145 -6.04 -3.52 3.46
C SER A 145 -4.61 -3.62 2.90
N SER A 146 -3.62 -4.05 3.69
CA SER A 146 -2.19 -3.98 3.32
C SER A 146 -1.82 -4.74 2.05
N GLU A 147 -2.36 -5.95 1.85
CA GLU A 147 -1.88 -6.86 0.80
C GLU A 147 -2.99 -7.40 -0.11
N ARG A 148 -4.15 -7.73 0.45
CA ARG A 148 -5.20 -8.47 -0.26
C ARG A 148 -6.04 -7.58 -1.17
N SER A 149 -6.08 -7.93 -2.45
CA SER A 149 -6.95 -7.27 -3.45
C SER A 149 -8.43 -7.33 -3.05
N GLU A 150 -8.88 -8.48 -2.54
CA GLU A 150 -10.25 -8.65 -2.07
C GLU A 150 -10.61 -7.68 -0.93
N ALA A 151 -9.73 -7.54 0.06
CA ALA A 151 -9.91 -6.60 1.16
C ALA A 151 -10.02 -5.16 0.63
N ARG A 152 -9.10 -4.73 -0.25
CA ARG A 152 -9.15 -3.39 -0.85
C ARG A 152 -10.46 -3.13 -1.60
N ARG A 153 -10.93 -4.09 -2.42
CA ARG A 153 -12.22 -3.95 -3.13
C ARG A 153 -13.39 -3.79 -2.16
N LYS A 154 -13.49 -4.66 -1.15
CA LYS A 154 -14.54 -4.58 -0.12
C LYS A 154 -14.53 -3.24 0.63
N LEU A 155 -13.35 -2.71 0.98
CA LEU A 155 -13.23 -1.40 1.63
C LEU A 155 -13.63 -0.25 0.68
N ARG A 156 -13.21 -0.28 -0.60
CA ARG A 156 -13.61 0.75 -1.59
C ARG A 156 -15.11 0.79 -1.80
N GLU A 157 -15.76 -0.37 -1.80
CA GLU A 157 -17.20 -0.52 -2.01
C GLU A 157 -18.02 -0.30 -0.72
N CYS A 158 -17.36 -0.19 0.44
CA CYS A 158 -18.04 0.05 1.71
C CYS A 158 -18.60 1.47 1.76
N THR A 159 -19.93 1.57 1.76
CA THR A 159 -20.63 2.83 1.54
C THR A 159 -20.31 3.88 2.62
N GLY A 160 -19.78 5.03 2.21
CA GLY A 160 -19.42 6.14 3.10
C GLY A 160 -18.04 6.01 3.74
N LEU A 161 -17.36 4.86 3.63
CA LEU A 161 -16.05 4.69 4.24
C LEU A 161 -15.00 5.61 3.62
N VAL A 162 -14.86 5.59 2.29
CA VAL A 162 -13.89 6.43 1.59
C VAL A 162 -14.23 7.91 1.77
N ASP A 163 -15.52 8.26 1.71
CA ASP A 163 -15.98 9.64 1.91
C ASP A 163 -15.60 10.16 3.31
N SER A 164 -15.87 9.38 4.36
CA SER A 164 -15.49 9.72 5.74
C SER A 164 -13.97 9.84 5.92
N VAL A 165 -13.17 8.92 5.35
CA VAL A 165 -11.70 8.99 5.45
C VAL A 165 -11.15 10.23 4.73
N MET A 166 -11.67 10.53 3.54
CA MET A 166 -11.30 11.74 2.80
C MET A 166 -11.66 13.02 3.57
N TYR A 167 -12.85 13.06 4.18
CA TYR A 167 -13.27 14.18 5.00
C TYR A 167 -12.40 14.35 6.24
N ILE A 168 -12.04 13.26 6.93
CA ILE A 168 -11.12 13.30 8.07
C ILE A 168 -9.80 13.95 7.66
N VAL A 169 -9.18 13.49 6.58
CA VAL A 169 -7.89 14.04 6.12
C VAL A 169 -8.04 15.53 5.78
N GLN A 170 -9.10 15.94 5.08
CA GLN A 170 -9.33 17.34 4.76
C GLN A 170 -9.53 18.20 6.02
N SER A 171 -10.35 17.73 6.98
CA SER A 171 -10.56 18.43 8.25
C SER A 171 -9.28 18.57 9.06
N GLN A 172 -8.39 17.57 9.02
CA GLN A 172 -7.10 17.60 9.73
C GLN A 172 -6.14 18.62 9.09
N ILE A 173 -6.15 18.74 7.75
CA ILE A 173 -5.43 19.79 7.02
C ILE A 173 -5.97 21.18 7.41
N ASP A 174 -7.29 21.36 7.37
CA ASP A 174 -7.92 22.66 7.67
C ASP A 174 -7.63 23.14 9.10
N ARG A 175 -7.47 22.19 10.04
CA ARG A 175 -7.10 22.45 11.45
C ARG A 175 -5.60 22.55 11.69
N LYS A 176 -4.77 22.22 10.70
CA LYS A 176 -3.30 22.13 10.79
C LYS A 176 -2.83 21.06 11.78
N GLU A 177 -3.58 19.98 11.91
CA GLU A 177 -3.30 18.83 12.80
C GLU A 177 -2.81 17.61 12.00
N VAL A 178 -1.95 17.83 11.00
CA VAL A 178 -1.57 16.83 9.99
C VAL A 178 -0.59 15.74 10.45
N ASP A 179 0.04 15.91 11.63
CA ASP A 179 1.07 14.99 12.14
C ASP A 179 0.56 13.96 13.18
N ASN A 180 -0.74 13.98 13.50
CA ASN A 180 -1.33 13.07 14.47
C ASN A 180 -1.55 11.65 13.93
N LYS A 181 -1.85 10.71 14.84
CA LYS A 181 -1.99 9.29 14.49
C LYS A 181 -3.21 9.01 13.61
N LEU A 182 -4.28 9.79 13.76
CA LEU A 182 -5.47 9.69 12.91
C LEU A 182 -5.12 10.02 11.45
N THR A 183 -4.41 11.12 11.20
CA THR A 183 -3.96 11.50 9.86
C THR A 183 -3.04 10.44 9.29
N GLU A 184 -2.05 9.96 10.06
CA GLU A 184 -1.16 8.88 9.64
C GLU A 184 -1.93 7.63 9.19
N ASN A 185 -2.83 7.12 10.04
CA ASN A 185 -3.60 5.92 9.72
C ASN A 185 -4.53 6.13 8.52
N SER A 186 -5.18 7.29 8.43
CA SER A 186 -6.08 7.64 7.33
C SER A 186 -5.37 7.72 5.99
N VAL A 187 -4.22 8.40 5.92
CA VAL A 187 -3.44 8.53 4.69
C VAL A 187 -2.81 7.20 4.29
N CYS A 188 -2.33 6.40 5.24
CA CYS A 188 -1.87 5.04 4.95
C CYS A 188 -2.99 4.14 4.41
N LEU A 189 -4.20 4.25 4.96
CA LEU A 189 -5.37 3.55 4.42
C LEU A 189 -5.66 4.02 2.98
N LEU A 190 -5.66 5.33 2.72
CA LEU A 190 -5.85 5.87 1.37
C LEU A 190 -4.78 5.37 0.39
N ARG A 191 -3.51 5.31 0.80
CA ARG A 191 -2.42 4.69 0.00
C ARG A 191 -2.79 3.26 -0.41
N ASN A 192 -3.22 2.45 0.56
CA ASN A 192 -3.60 1.05 0.30
C ASN A 192 -4.78 0.98 -0.66
N LEU A 193 -5.81 1.80 -0.48
CA LEU A 193 -6.99 1.80 -1.36
C LEU A 193 -6.67 2.31 -2.77
N SER A 194 -5.72 3.24 -2.91
CA SER A 194 -5.22 3.71 -4.21
C SER A 194 -4.40 2.65 -4.95
N PHE A 195 -3.81 1.67 -4.25
CA PHE A 195 -3.05 0.59 -4.87
C PHE A 195 -3.92 -0.20 -5.86
N HIS A 196 -3.46 -0.31 -7.11
CA HIS A 196 -4.17 -1.00 -8.20
C HIS A 196 -5.60 -0.51 -8.46
N VAL A 197 -5.96 0.70 -8.02
CA VAL A 197 -7.32 1.24 -8.22
C VAL A 197 -7.73 1.21 -9.70
N HIS A 198 -6.80 1.47 -10.61
CA HIS A 198 -6.99 1.44 -12.06
C HIS A 198 -7.27 0.06 -12.68
N ARG A 199 -7.20 -1.02 -11.89
CA ARG A 199 -7.47 -2.41 -12.32
C ARG A 199 -8.52 -3.13 -11.46
N GLU A 200 -8.83 -2.58 -10.29
CA GLU A 200 -9.63 -3.27 -9.29
C GLU A 200 -10.99 -2.59 -9.00
N ILE A 201 -11.21 -1.37 -9.48
CA ILE A 201 -12.52 -0.71 -9.32
C ILE A 201 -13.57 -1.29 -10.28
N PRO A 202 -14.85 -1.30 -9.91
CA PRO A 202 -15.92 -1.69 -10.81
C PRO A 202 -15.92 -0.87 -12.11
N GLY A 203 -15.89 -1.55 -13.26
CA GLY A 203 -15.94 -0.91 -14.59
C GLY A 203 -14.65 -0.18 -15.00
N PHE A 204 -13.50 -0.56 -14.45
CA PHE A 204 -12.20 0.07 -14.73
C PHE A 204 -11.83 0.11 -16.23
N GLU A 205 -12.37 -0.79 -17.04
CA GLU A 205 -12.14 -0.89 -18.49
C GLU A 205 -12.50 0.42 -19.21
N ARG A 206 -13.49 1.15 -18.70
CA ARG A 206 -13.95 2.43 -19.27
C ARG A 206 -12.89 3.54 -19.16
N TYR A 207 -11.93 3.38 -18.27
CA TYR A 207 -10.90 4.37 -18.02
C TYR A 207 -9.57 4.00 -18.67
N GLN A 208 -9.44 2.80 -19.23
CA GLN A 208 -8.21 2.37 -19.89
C GLN A 208 -7.98 3.17 -21.17
N GLU A 209 -6.74 3.57 -21.39
CA GLU A 209 -6.33 4.22 -22.63
C GLU A 209 -5.89 3.17 -23.64
N ALA A 210 -6.32 3.33 -24.88
CA ALA A 210 -5.77 2.55 -25.97
C ALA A 210 -4.25 2.77 -26.03
N ALA A 211 -3.48 1.69 -26.20
CA ALA A 211 -2.06 1.83 -26.47
C ALA A 211 -1.89 2.70 -27.72
N PRO A 212 -0.95 3.66 -27.74
CA PRO A 212 -0.63 4.37 -28.96
C PRO A 212 -0.27 3.32 -30.02
N LEU A 213 -1.06 3.26 -31.10
CA LEU A 213 -0.71 2.50 -32.29
C LEU A 213 0.71 2.93 -32.65
N ASN A 214 1.66 2.00 -32.62
CA ASN A 214 3.00 2.21 -33.14
C ASN A 214 2.85 2.83 -34.53
N GLN A 215 3.26 4.09 -34.69
CA GLN A 215 3.63 4.57 -36.01
C GLN A 215 4.87 3.77 -36.39
N GLY A 216 4.64 2.62 -37.04
CA GLY A 216 5.66 1.94 -37.80
C GLY A 216 6.26 2.90 -38.83
N PRO A 217 7.44 2.58 -39.39
CA PRO A 217 8.11 3.47 -40.31
C PRO A 217 7.16 3.87 -41.43
N ALA A 218 7.04 5.17 -41.69
CA ALA A 218 6.17 5.70 -42.73
C ALA A 218 6.32 4.89 -44.03
N PRO A 219 5.24 4.30 -44.59
CA PRO A 219 5.30 3.74 -45.92
C PRO A 219 5.45 4.91 -46.90
N SER A 220 6.53 4.87 -47.65
CA SER A 220 6.77 5.74 -48.78
C SER A 220 5.68 5.59 -49.84
N SER A 221 5.24 6.75 -50.33
CA SER A 221 4.61 7.02 -51.63
C SER A 221 3.19 6.50 -51.94
N SER A 222 2.33 7.50 -52.18
CA SER A 222 1.31 7.62 -53.24
C SER A 222 0.06 6.73 -53.19
N GLN A 223 -1.10 7.33 -52.86
CA GLN A 223 -2.10 7.78 -53.86
C GLN A 223 -3.28 8.53 -53.20
N LYS A 224 -3.98 9.28 -54.06
CA LYS A 224 -4.90 10.41 -53.82
C LYS A 224 -6.27 10.04 -53.23
N THR A 225 -6.84 10.99 -52.45
CA THR A 225 -8.20 11.62 -52.49
C THR A 225 -8.53 12.12 -51.07
N GLY A 226 -9.00 13.32 -50.73
CA GLY A 226 -9.59 14.48 -51.42
C GLY A 226 -10.55 15.16 -50.42
N CYS A 227 -10.71 16.50 -50.48
CA CYS A 227 -11.65 17.37 -49.72
C CYS A 227 -11.29 17.73 -48.25
N PHE A 228 -11.16 18.98 -47.78
CA PHE A 228 -11.37 20.34 -48.29
C PHE A 228 -10.41 21.29 -47.52
N SER A 229 -9.71 22.21 -48.21
CA SER A 229 -8.96 23.31 -47.58
C SER A 229 -9.75 24.62 -47.68
N SER A 230 -9.88 25.33 -46.56
CA SER A 230 -10.28 26.74 -46.52
C SER A 230 -9.13 27.60 -45.98
N ARG A 231 -9.10 28.83 -46.49
CA ARG A 231 -7.90 29.65 -46.75
C ARG A 231 -7.21 30.24 -45.52
N LYS A 232 -5.91 30.46 -45.71
CA LYS A 232 -4.91 31.15 -44.89
C LYS A 232 -5.23 32.63 -44.68
N GLY A 233 -5.26 33.08 -43.43
CA GLY A 233 -5.10 34.48 -43.01
C GLY A 233 -3.74 34.64 -42.32
N LYS A 234 -2.89 35.52 -42.87
CA LYS A 234 -1.53 35.77 -42.40
C LYS A 234 -1.58 36.91 -41.38
N GLY A 235 -1.39 36.60 -40.10
CA GLY A 235 -1.16 37.58 -39.02
C GLY A 235 0.12 37.22 -38.29
N LYS A 236 1.13 38.10 -38.35
CA LYS A 236 2.31 38.06 -37.49
C LYS A 236 1.85 38.36 -36.06
N GLY A 237 2.14 37.45 -35.14
CA GLY A 237 2.09 37.69 -33.70
C GLY A 237 3.13 36.79 -33.07
N GLU A 238 4.19 37.39 -32.55
CA GLU A 238 5.09 36.73 -31.60
C GLU A 238 4.25 36.36 -30.38
N ALA A 239 3.95 35.06 -30.25
CA ALA A 239 3.30 34.51 -29.07
C ALA A 239 4.29 33.54 -28.43
N ASP A 240 4.65 33.90 -27.21
CA ASP A 240 5.43 33.15 -26.24
C ASP A 240 5.12 31.65 -26.26
N ASP A 241 6.15 30.84 -26.46
CA ASP A 241 6.08 29.38 -26.62
C ASP A 241 6.04 28.70 -25.23
N THR A 242 5.09 29.12 -24.40
CA THR A 242 4.74 28.49 -23.13
C THR A 242 3.44 27.70 -23.29
N PHE A 243 3.42 26.74 -24.21
CA PHE A 243 2.39 25.70 -24.22
C PHE A 243 2.63 24.76 -23.04
N VAL A 244 2.25 25.20 -21.84
CA VAL A 244 2.04 24.29 -20.71
C VAL A 244 1.06 23.24 -21.22
N ASP A 245 1.40 21.96 -21.08
CA ASP A 245 0.59 20.80 -21.42
C ASP A 245 -0.70 20.81 -20.55
N MET A 246 -1.58 21.79 -20.80
CA MET A 246 -2.84 22.01 -20.11
C MET A 246 -3.79 20.95 -20.63
N ILE A 247 -3.75 19.80 -19.97
CA ILE A 247 -4.76 18.78 -20.18
C ILE A 247 -6.08 19.38 -19.70
N ASP A 248 -7.04 19.55 -20.61
CA ASP A 248 -8.40 19.96 -20.26
C ASP A 248 -9.08 18.80 -19.53
N ILE A 249 -9.28 18.98 -18.22
CA ILE A 249 -9.91 17.99 -17.35
C ILE A 249 -11.43 18.19 -17.48
N PRO A 250 -12.18 17.20 -18.00
CA PRO A 250 -13.61 17.33 -18.18
C PRO A 250 -14.31 17.69 -16.85
N LYS A 251 -15.05 18.80 -16.85
CA LYS A 251 -15.86 19.18 -15.69
C LYS A 251 -16.98 18.17 -15.50
N ARG A 252 -17.06 17.60 -14.29
CA ARG A 252 -18.13 16.67 -13.92
C ARG A 252 -19.44 17.42 -13.69
N THR A 253 -20.55 16.83 -14.10
CA THR A 253 -21.91 17.30 -13.78
C THR A 253 -22.40 16.77 -12.43
N THR A 254 -21.85 15.65 -11.97
CA THR A 254 -22.16 15.04 -10.68
C THR A 254 -20.92 14.97 -9.78
N PRO A 255 -21.02 15.32 -8.48
CA PRO A 255 -19.92 15.16 -7.53
C PRO A 255 -19.47 13.70 -7.41
N ALA A 256 -18.17 13.49 -7.25
CA ALA A 256 -17.60 12.19 -6.94
C ALA A 256 -18.05 11.70 -5.57
N LYS A 257 -18.26 10.40 -5.42
CA LYS A 257 -18.67 9.77 -4.16
C LYS A 257 -17.98 8.41 -3.99
N GLY A 258 -17.81 7.97 -2.74
CA GLY A 258 -17.18 6.69 -2.43
C GLY A 258 -15.79 6.57 -3.04
N PHE A 259 -15.48 5.40 -3.61
CA PHE A 259 -14.16 5.12 -4.17
C PHE A 259 -13.76 6.03 -5.34
N GLU A 260 -14.71 6.73 -5.99
CA GLU A 260 -14.36 7.66 -7.06
C GLU A 260 -13.48 8.81 -6.57
N LEU A 261 -13.63 9.20 -5.29
CA LEU A 261 -12.85 10.25 -4.64
C LEU A 261 -11.35 9.98 -4.66
N LEU A 262 -10.93 8.70 -4.67
CA LEU A 262 -9.52 8.30 -4.64
C LEU A 262 -8.74 8.76 -5.87
N PHE A 263 -9.40 8.93 -7.00
CA PHE A 263 -8.77 9.21 -8.29
C PHE A 263 -9.32 10.45 -8.98
N GLN A 264 -10.10 11.26 -8.27
CA GLN A 264 -10.43 12.59 -8.79
C GLN A 264 -9.19 13.47 -8.79
N PRO A 265 -8.96 14.29 -9.83
CA PRO A 265 -7.76 15.14 -9.91
C PRO A 265 -7.57 16.08 -8.70
N GLU A 266 -8.67 16.47 -8.03
CA GLU A 266 -8.67 17.28 -6.82
C GLU A 266 -7.93 16.63 -5.64
N VAL A 267 -7.81 15.28 -5.63
CA VAL A 267 -7.05 14.55 -4.59
C VAL A 267 -5.58 14.98 -4.56
N VAL A 268 -5.04 15.47 -5.68
CA VAL A 268 -3.67 15.99 -5.77
C VAL A 268 -3.47 17.18 -4.83
N ARG A 269 -4.49 18.02 -4.63
CA ARG A 269 -4.41 19.16 -3.70
C ARG A 269 -4.32 18.70 -2.25
N VAL A 270 -5.09 17.67 -1.87
CA VAL A 270 -5.03 17.07 -0.54
C VAL A 270 -3.62 16.55 -0.25
N TYR A 271 -3.07 15.76 -1.18
CA TYR A 271 -1.72 15.20 -1.03
C TYR A 271 -0.61 16.25 -1.05
N THR A 272 -0.68 17.24 -1.94
CA THR A 272 0.32 18.32 -1.98
C THR A 272 0.25 19.24 -0.76
N SER A 273 -0.92 19.45 -0.15
CA SER A 273 -1.02 20.16 1.14
C SER A 273 -0.32 19.38 2.26
N LEU A 274 -0.54 18.06 2.35
CA LEU A 274 0.15 17.21 3.33
C LEU A 274 1.67 17.21 3.12
N LEU A 275 2.15 17.14 1.87
CA LEU A 275 3.59 17.23 1.57
C LEU A 275 4.22 18.56 2.03
N LYS A 276 3.46 19.66 2.04
CA LYS A 276 3.94 20.97 2.48
C LYS A 276 3.93 21.13 4.00
N GLU A 277 2.92 20.56 4.67
CA GLU A 277 2.63 20.85 6.08
C GLU A 277 3.14 19.78 7.05
N SER A 278 3.14 18.52 6.63
CA SER A 278 3.48 17.38 7.49
C SER A 278 4.98 17.28 7.75
N LYS A 279 5.34 16.98 8.99
CA LYS A 279 6.71 16.61 9.41
C LYS A 279 6.81 15.13 9.78
N ASN A 280 5.68 14.43 9.89
CA ASN A 280 5.63 13.01 10.17
C ASN A 280 6.13 12.21 8.95
N PRO A 281 7.24 11.47 9.06
CA PRO A 281 7.81 10.73 7.94
C PRO A 281 6.86 9.65 7.40
N VAL A 282 6.02 9.06 8.25
CA VAL A 282 5.05 8.03 7.83
C VAL A 282 3.92 8.64 7.00
N VAL A 283 3.47 9.86 7.34
CA VAL A 283 2.48 10.59 6.54
C VAL A 283 3.09 10.94 5.19
N LEU A 284 4.30 11.51 5.15
CA LEU A 284 4.98 11.88 3.92
C LEU A 284 5.22 10.67 3.00
N GLU A 285 5.66 9.54 3.58
CA GLU A 285 5.78 8.26 2.89
C GLU A 285 4.43 7.79 2.32
N ALA A 286 3.37 7.83 3.13
CA ALA A 286 2.06 7.36 2.73
C ALA A 286 1.48 8.22 1.59
N VAL A 287 1.68 9.54 1.63
CA VAL A 287 1.30 10.45 0.54
C VAL A 287 2.09 10.15 -0.73
N ALA A 288 3.42 10.02 -0.63
CA ALA A 288 4.24 9.68 -1.78
C ALA A 288 3.81 8.35 -2.42
N GLY A 289 3.53 7.34 -1.59
CA GLY A 289 3.01 6.04 -2.04
C GLY A 289 1.61 6.11 -2.65
N ALA A 290 0.71 6.93 -2.10
CA ALA A 290 -0.63 7.10 -2.65
C ALA A 290 -0.56 7.74 -4.05
N VAL A 291 0.27 8.77 -4.19
CA VAL A 291 0.52 9.44 -5.47
C VAL A 291 1.17 8.49 -6.48
N GLN A 292 2.15 7.69 -6.06
CA GLN A 292 2.76 6.64 -6.88
C GLN A 292 1.68 5.69 -7.45
N ASN A 293 0.83 5.18 -6.56
CA ASN A 293 -0.22 4.22 -6.92
C ASN A 293 -1.23 4.80 -7.93
N LEU A 294 -1.57 6.09 -7.81
CA LEU A 294 -2.47 6.78 -8.73
C LEU A 294 -1.82 7.11 -10.07
N CYS A 295 -0.51 7.42 -10.06
CA CYS A 295 0.27 7.65 -11.27
C CYS A 295 0.62 6.36 -12.01
N ALA A 296 0.47 5.20 -11.37
CA ALA A 296 0.77 3.91 -11.97
C ALA A 296 -0.22 3.56 -13.09
N GLY A 297 0.31 2.99 -14.17
CA GLY A 297 -0.47 2.46 -15.28
C GLY A 297 -0.97 3.52 -16.28
N ARG A 298 -1.53 3.02 -17.39
CA ARG A 298 -2.06 3.82 -18.50
C ARG A 298 -3.58 3.85 -18.45
N TRP A 299 -4.12 4.93 -17.92
CA TRP A 299 -5.54 5.15 -17.75
C TRP A 299 -5.82 6.64 -17.60
N THR A 300 -7.07 7.01 -17.90
CA THR A 300 -7.51 8.40 -18.08
C THR A 300 -7.24 9.26 -16.85
N TYR A 301 -7.65 8.80 -15.66
CA TYR A 301 -7.42 9.56 -14.42
C TYR A 301 -5.94 9.60 -14.02
N GLY A 302 -5.16 8.55 -14.28
CA GLY A 302 -3.71 8.60 -14.10
C GLY A 302 -3.05 9.70 -14.94
N ARG A 303 -3.52 9.91 -16.17
CA ARG A 303 -3.06 11.01 -17.03
C ARG A 303 -3.39 12.37 -16.42
N TYR A 304 -4.62 12.57 -15.94
CA TYR A 304 -5.04 13.82 -15.30
C TYR A 304 -4.28 14.09 -14.00
N ILE A 305 -4.08 13.09 -13.16
CA ILE A 305 -3.35 13.21 -11.89
C ILE A 305 -1.88 13.57 -12.15
N ARG A 306 -1.22 12.92 -13.12
CA ARG A 306 0.15 13.27 -13.52
C ARG A 306 0.25 14.71 -14.01
N ALA A 307 -0.72 15.19 -14.79
CA ALA A 307 -0.74 16.58 -15.24
C ALA A 307 -0.99 17.58 -14.09
N MET A 308 -1.95 17.30 -13.20
CA MET A 308 -2.21 18.13 -12.02
C MET A 308 -1.00 18.19 -11.08
N LEU A 309 -0.27 17.09 -10.88
CA LEU A 309 0.95 17.09 -10.07
C LEU A 309 2.04 18.00 -10.63
N ARG A 310 2.16 18.10 -11.96
CA ARG A 310 3.09 19.06 -12.60
C ARG A 310 2.67 20.49 -12.31
N GLN A 311 1.37 20.79 -12.36
CA GLN A 311 0.82 22.13 -12.12
C GLN A 311 0.91 22.55 -10.64
N GLU A 312 0.62 21.64 -9.70
CA GLU A 312 0.59 21.91 -8.25
C GLU A 312 1.98 21.83 -7.57
N LYS A 313 3.07 21.95 -8.35
CA LYS A 313 4.46 21.85 -7.87
C LYS A 313 4.76 20.54 -7.12
N GLY A 314 4.11 19.44 -7.49
CA GLY A 314 4.32 18.13 -6.88
C GLY A 314 5.74 17.59 -7.09
N LEU A 315 6.35 17.78 -8.27
CA LEU A 315 7.72 17.29 -8.52
C LEU A 315 8.75 17.93 -7.59
N PRO A 316 8.81 19.27 -7.43
CA PRO A 316 9.69 19.89 -6.44
C PRO A 316 9.53 19.30 -5.03
N MET A 317 8.29 19.10 -4.55
CA MET A 317 8.03 18.54 -3.21
C MET A 317 8.54 17.11 -3.08
N MET A 318 8.27 16.25 -4.07
CA MET A 318 8.78 14.88 -4.10
C MET A 318 10.31 14.85 -4.16
N THR A 319 10.92 15.81 -4.88
CA THR A 319 12.38 15.93 -4.98
C THR A 319 12.99 16.41 -3.66
N GLU A 320 12.28 17.24 -2.90
CA GLU A 320 12.70 17.70 -1.57
C GLU A 320 12.64 16.55 -0.55
N LEU A 321 11.65 15.65 -0.63
CA LEU A 321 11.62 14.46 0.23
C LEU A 321 12.91 13.63 0.13
N LEU A 322 13.48 13.47 -1.07
CA LEU A 322 14.75 12.76 -1.26
C LEU A 322 15.93 13.37 -0.47
N THR A 323 15.81 14.61 0.02
CA THR A 323 16.84 15.28 0.83
C THR A 323 16.74 14.99 2.32
N HIS A 324 15.53 14.73 2.85
CA HIS A 324 15.29 14.60 4.28
C HIS A 324 15.98 13.37 4.92
N GLY A 325 16.49 12.45 4.10
CA GLY A 325 17.24 11.29 4.57
C GLY A 325 18.76 11.42 4.50
N ASN A 326 19.34 12.49 3.94
CA ASN A 326 20.79 12.52 3.65
C ASN A 326 21.39 13.93 3.41
N ASP A 327 20.99 14.95 4.17
CA ASP A 327 21.70 16.23 4.17
C ASP A 327 22.45 16.48 5.49
N PRO A 328 23.75 16.14 5.59
CA PRO A 328 24.64 16.89 6.44
C PRO A 328 24.88 18.24 5.74
N ARG A 329 23.97 19.20 5.94
CA ARG A 329 24.08 20.55 5.39
C ARG A 329 25.15 21.36 6.14
N GLY A 330 26.38 20.86 6.12
CA GLY A 330 27.54 21.48 6.77
C GLY A 330 28.83 20.76 6.41
N LYS A 331 29.60 21.38 5.49
CA LYS A 331 30.92 20.95 4.96
C LYS A 331 30.72 19.92 3.84
N HIS A 332 30.99 20.18 2.57
CA HIS A 332 32.28 20.60 2.03
C HIS A 332 32.08 21.37 0.72
N ALA A 333 32.27 22.69 0.77
CA ALA A 333 32.84 23.40 -0.36
C ALA A 333 34.37 23.25 -0.25
N VAL A 334 35.00 22.68 -1.28
CA VAL A 334 36.45 22.75 -1.64
C VAL A 334 37.46 22.12 -0.63
N PRO A 335 38.50 21.40 -1.10
CA PRO A 335 39.34 20.56 -0.25
C PRO A 335 40.49 21.35 0.38
N ASN A 336 40.67 21.25 1.69
CA ASN A 336 41.96 21.19 2.41
C ASN A 336 41.75 21.22 3.93
N PHE A 337 42.70 20.60 4.65
CA PHE A 337 42.92 20.55 6.11
C PHE A 337 42.32 19.37 6.91
N VAL A 338 43.10 18.29 6.94
CA VAL A 338 43.78 17.68 8.12
C VAL A 338 43.08 17.72 9.49
N ALA A 339 43.00 16.51 10.08
CA ALA A 339 42.95 16.13 11.50
C ALA A 339 41.61 16.26 12.27
N ASN A 340 40.98 15.11 12.58
CA ASN A 340 41.15 14.40 13.86
C ASN A 340 40.22 13.17 13.96
N LEU A 341 40.70 12.14 14.66
CA LEU A 341 40.10 10.81 14.90
C LEU A 341 38.72 10.86 15.62
N PRO A 342 37.90 9.79 15.53
CA PRO A 342 36.53 9.78 16.06
C PRO A 342 36.49 9.52 17.57
N ALA A 343 35.74 10.35 18.30
CA ALA A 343 35.36 10.09 19.69
C ALA A 343 34.05 9.29 19.75
N VAL A 344 34.09 8.20 20.50
CA VAL A 344 32.97 7.32 20.86
C VAL A 344 31.86 8.11 21.54
N GLY A 345 30.60 7.94 21.09
CA GLY A 345 29.42 8.25 21.91
C GLY A 345 28.43 9.31 21.42
N GLN A 346 28.38 9.66 20.13
CA GLN A 346 27.31 10.51 19.60
C GLN A 346 26.25 9.72 18.81
N GLN A 347 25.00 10.05 19.13
CA GLN A 347 23.75 9.51 18.63
C GLN A 347 23.71 9.40 17.10
N GLN A 348 23.12 8.31 16.60
CA GLN A 348 22.84 8.12 15.18
C GLN A 348 22.12 9.36 14.60
N PRO A 349 22.49 9.81 13.38
CA PRO A 349 21.78 10.90 12.72
C PRO A 349 20.29 10.55 12.53
N PRO A 350 19.41 11.55 12.38
CA PRO A 350 17.97 11.33 12.21
C PRO A 350 17.74 10.34 11.06
N ARG A 351 16.99 9.27 11.34
CA ARG A 351 16.78 8.12 10.44
C ARG A 351 16.51 8.58 9.00
N ALA A 352 17.34 8.12 8.08
CA ALA A 352 17.12 8.24 6.65
C ALA A 352 15.73 7.70 6.26
N LEU A 353 15.13 8.23 5.20
CA LEU A 353 13.91 7.68 4.60
C LEU A 353 14.08 6.17 4.35
N SER A 354 12.99 5.40 4.51
CA SER A 354 12.99 3.97 4.18
C SER A 354 13.29 3.76 2.69
N GLU A 355 13.94 2.64 2.35
CA GLU A 355 14.20 2.25 0.96
C GLU A 355 12.91 2.29 0.14
N GLU A 356 11.81 1.75 0.69
CA GLU A 356 10.49 1.73 0.05
C GLU A 356 9.98 3.13 -0.28
N THR A 357 10.19 4.10 0.62
CA THR A 357 9.83 5.50 0.38
C THR A 357 10.64 6.10 -0.76
N VAL A 358 11.96 5.89 -0.75
CA VAL A 358 12.84 6.41 -1.80
C VAL A 358 12.44 5.83 -3.16
N VAL A 359 12.22 4.51 -3.23
CA VAL A 359 11.77 3.83 -4.46
C VAL A 359 10.39 4.34 -4.92
N SER A 360 9.46 4.59 -3.99
CA SER A 360 8.15 5.16 -4.28
C SER A 360 8.23 6.56 -4.88
N VAL A 361 9.06 7.42 -4.29
CA VAL A 361 9.30 8.78 -4.79
C VAL A 361 9.95 8.75 -6.17
N LEU A 362 10.98 7.92 -6.37
CA LEU A 362 11.66 7.78 -7.65
C LEU A 362 10.72 7.27 -8.75
N SER A 363 9.88 6.29 -8.43
CA SER A 363 8.86 5.76 -9.36
C SER A 363 7.84 6.83 -9.72
N THR A 364 7.39 7.61 -8.74
CA THR A 364 6.49 8.75 -8.98
C THR A 364 7.13 9.79 -9.88
N LEU A 365 8.40 10.15 -9.63
CA LEU A 365 9.13 11.08 -10.49
C LEU A 365 9.23 10.55 -11.93
N ALA A 366 9.51 9.27 -12.13
CA ALA A 366 9.58 8.66 -13.46
C ALA A 366 8.23 8.77 -14.20
N GLU A 367 7.13 8.42 -13.53
CA GLU A 367 5.78 8.49 -14.11
C GLU A 367 5.35 9.94 -14.41
N VAL A 368 5.59 10.86 -13.48
CA VAL A 368 5.19 12.26 -13.65
C VAL A 368 6.07 12.96 -14.69
N LEU A 369 7.36 12.63 -14.81
CA LEU A 369 8.18 13.10 -15.94
C LEU A 369 7.59 12.63 -17.27
N GLY A 370 7.41 11.31 -17.43
CA GLY A 370 6.91 10.72 -18.68
C GLY A 370 7.63 11.30 -19.91
N SER A 371 6.88 11.81 -20.88
CA SER A 371 7.40 12.50 -22.07
C SER A 371 7.44 14.03 -21.95
N SER A 372 7.26 14.60 -20.76
CA SER A 372 7.18 16.05 -20.55
C SER A 372 8.55 16.68 -20.34
N VAL A 373 9.02 17.42 -21.35
CA VAL A 373 10.28 18.19 -21.28
C VAL A 373 10.22 19.25 -20.18
N ASP A 374 9.06 19.90 -19.98
CA ASP A 374 8.91 20.94 -18.97
C ASP A 374 8.96 20.37 -17.55
N ALA A 375 8.40 19.18 -17.32
CA ALA A 375 8.56 18.47 -16.06
C ALA A 375 10.04 18.20 -15.75
N ALA A 376 10.83 17.83 -16.77
CA ALA A 376 12.27 17.64 -16.63
C ALA A 376 13.03 18.97 -16.39
N LYS A 377 12.60 20.09 -17.00
CA LYS A 377 13.12 21.43 -16.65
C LYS A 377 12.82 21.77 -15.20
N THR A 378 11.60 21.52 -14.72
CA THR A 378 11.20 21.75 -13.32
C THR A 378 12.06 20.92 -12.36
N LEU A 379 12.23 19.62 -12.65
CA LEU A 379 13.07 18.73 -11.85
C LEU A 379 14.51 19.25 -11.77
N ARG A 380 15.08 19.71 -12.89
CA ARG A 380 16.40 20.35 -12.93
C ARG A 380 16.45 21.60 -12.04
N THR A 381 15.50 22.52 -12.17
CA THR A 381 15.48 23.74 -11.35
C THR A 381 15.31 23.46 -9.85
N ALA A 382 14.71 22.32 -9.50
CA ALA A 382 14.55 21.87 -8.13
C ALA A 382 15.80 21.15 -7.56
N GLN A 383 16.94 21.20 -8.25
CA GLN A 383 18.17 20.45 -7.94
C GLN A 383 17.95 18.92 -7.90
N GLY A 384 17.03 18.42 -8.73
CA GLY A 384 16.72 17.00 -8.78
C GLY A 384 17.83 16.16 -9.42
N ILE A 385 18.58 16.72 -10.38
CA ILE A 385 19.62 15.98 -11.10
C ILE A 385 20.76 15.61 -10.15
N GLU A 386 21.21 16.59 -9.37
CA GLU A 386 22.23 16.43 -8.33
C GLU A 386 21.87 15.28 -7.38
N ARG A 387 20.63 15.31 -6.87
CA ARG A 387 20.12 14.32 -5.90
C ARG A 387 20.02 12.93 -6.49
N LEU A 388 19.53 12.83 -7.73
CA LEU A 388 19.42 11.55 -8.43
C LEU A 388 20.79 10.95 -8.74
N VAL A 389 21.76 11.77 -9.15
CA VAL A 389 23.13 11.31 -9.39
C VAL A 389 23.80 10.84 -8.09
N LEU A 390 23.57 11.53 -6.97
CA LEU A 390 24.03 11.08 -5.66
C LEU A 390 23.49 9.69 -5.32
N ILE A 391 22.17 9.47 -5.47
CA ILE A 391 21.56 8.15 -5.23
C ILE A 391 22.13 7.08 -6.19
N ASN A 392 22.28 7.41 -7.47
CA ASN A 392 22.73 6.47 -8.50
C ASN A 392 24.22 6.08 -8.36
N LYS A 393 25.04 6.88 -7.68
CA LYS A 393 26.49 6.64 -7.50
C LYS A 393 26.90 6.29 -6.07
N ASP A 394 25.99 6.38 -5.11
CA ASP A 394 26.27 6.01 -3.72
C ASP A 394 26.29 4.48 -3.58
N GLY A 395 27.47 3.94 -3.26
CA GLY A 395 27.67 2.50 -3.10
C GLY A 395 26.96 1.88 -1.90
N ASN A 396 26.36 2.70 -1.02
CA ASN A 396 25.59 2.23 0.14
C ASN A 396 24.08 2.16 -0.14
N ARG A 397 23.62 2.57 -1.33
CA ARG A 397 22.20 2.51 -1.72
C ARG A 397 21.83 1.14 -2.24
N SER A 398 20.56 0.77 -2.06
CA SER A 398 20.04 -0.48 -2.60
C SER A 398 20.03 -0.46 -4.13
N GLU A 399 20.10 -1.65 -4.74
CA GLU A 399 20.02 -1.77 -6.20
C GLU A 399 18.71 -1.19 -6.77
N ARG A 400 17.63 -1.25 -5.99
CA ARG A 400 16.32 -0.69 -6.36
C ARG A 400 16.34 0.83 -6.41
N GLU A 401 16.93 1.48 -5.40
CA GLU A 401 17.09 2.94 -5.39
C GLU A 401 17.98 3.41 -6.54
N VAL A 402 19.11 2.74 -6.76
CA VAL A 402 20.03 3.04 -7.87
C VAL A 402 19.32 2.90 -9.21
N ARG A 403 18.59 1.80 -9.42
CA ARG A 403 17.82 1.56 -10.65
C ARG A 403 16.73 2.61 -10.87
N GLY A 404 15.99 2.95 -9.82
CA GLY A 404 14.95 3.98 -9.87
C GLY A 404 15.52 5.36 -10.23
N ALA A 405 16.61 5.77 -9.58
CA ALA A 405 17.28 7.03 -9.87
C ALA A 405 17.86 7.04 -11.30
N GLY A 406 18.46 5.93 -11.70
CA GLY A 406 18.94 5.69 -13.06
C GLY A 406 17.86 5.84 -14.12
N GLN A 407 16.66 5.29 -13.90
CA GLN A 407 15.53 5.41 -14.83
C GLN A 407 15.08 6.86 -15.02
N VAL A 408 15.00 7.63 -13.92
CA VAL A 408 14.64 9.05 -13.96
C VAL A 408 15.72 9.84 -14.71
N LEU A 409 17.00 9.59 -14.42
CA LEU A 409 18.13 10.22 -15.10
C LEU A 409 18.14 9.91 -16.61
N GLN A 410 17.93 8.66 -16.99
CA GLN A 410 17.84 8.26 -18.41
C GLN A 410 16.71 8.98 -19.13
N THR A 411 15.55 9.10 -18.48
CA THR A 411 14.40 9.83 -19.02
C THR A 411 14.76 11.30 -19.27
N VAL A 412 15.40 11.96 -18.30
CA VAL A 412 15.87 13.35 -18.44
C VAL A 412 16.87 13.50 -19.59
N TRP A 413 17.87 12.61 -19.68
CA TRP A 413 18.88 12.65 -20.75
C TRP A 413 18.30 12.31 -22.14
N GLY A 414 17.17 11.61 -22.17
CA GLY A 414 16.39 11.32 -23.37
C GLY A 414 15.90 12.58 -24.09
N PHE A 415 15.61 13.66 -23.35
CA PHE A 415 15.16 14.93 -23.91
C PHE A 415 16.31 15.67 -24.61
N LYS A 416 16.34 15.58 -25.95
CA LYS A 416 17.37 16.22 -26.79
C LYS A 416 17.53 17.72 -26.51
N GLU A 417 16.43 18.40 -26.23
CA GLU A 417 16.38 19.84 -25.93
C GLU A 417 17.11 20.22 -24.64
N LEU A 418 17.14 19.33 -23.64
CA LEU A 418 17.77 19.59 -22.35
C LEU A 418 19.28 19.31 -22.34
N ARG A 419 19.79 18.54 -23.30
CA ARG A 419 21.20 18.07 -23.29
C ARG A 419 22.21 19.20 -23.25
N LYS A 420 22.09 20.18 -24.14
CA LYS A 420 23.00 21.34 -24.19
C LYS A 420 23.02 22.10 -22.87
N THR A 421 21.86 22.19 -22.22
CA THR A 421 21.71 22.89 -20.95
C THR A 421 22.34 22.10 -19.81
N LEU A 422 22.14 20.79 -19.76
CA LEU A 422 22.78 19.90 -18.78
C LEU A 422 24.31 19.88 -18.93
N GLU A 423 24.80 19.85 -20.17
CA GLU A 423 26.24 19.94 -20.48
C GLU A 423 26.83 21.29 -20.02
N LYS A 424 26.09 22.39 -20.19
CA LYS A 424 26.50 23.71 -19.69
C LYS A 424 26.56 23.76 -18.16
N ASP A 425 25.68 23.04 -17.48
CA ASP A 425 25.72 22.89 -16.02
C ASP A 425 26.84 21.94 -15.53
N GLY A 426 27.61 21.36 -16.45
CA GLY A 426 28.76 20.49 -16.14
C GLY A 426 28.45 18.99 -16.14
N TRP A 427 27.23 18.59 -16.50
CA TRP A 427 26.85 17.18 -16.54
C TRP A 427 27.28 16.48 -17.83
N LYS A 428 27.67 15.22 -17.74
CA LYS A 428 28.02 14.37 -18.90
C LYS A 428 27.12 13.15 -18.99
N LYS A 429 27.01 12.58 -20.18
CA LYS A 429 26.18 11.37 -20.45
C LYS A 429 26.44 10.24 -19.44
N THR A 430 27.68 10.03 -19.04
CA THR A 430 28.05 8.95 -18.09
C THR A 430 27.48 9.16 -16.69
N ASP A 431 27.12 10.38 -16.31
CA ASP A 431 26.47 10.65 -15.01
C ASP A 431 25.01 10.17 -14.99
N PHE A 432 24.39 10.05 -16.17
CA PHE A 432 23.01 9.58 -16.31
C PHE A 432 22.92 8.09 -16.62
N MET A 433 24.05 7.41 -16.87
CA MET A 433 24.09 5.97 -17.15
C MET A 433 23.99 5.14 -15.86
N VAL A 434 23.24 4.05 -15.94
CA VAL A 434 23.12 3.07 -14.86
C VAL A 434 24.28 2.09 -15.00
N ASN A 435 25.22 2.11 -14.06
CA ASN A 435 26.25 1.06 -13.97
C ASN A 435 25.65 -0.13 -13.21
N LEU A 436 24.82 -0.91 -13.89
CA LEU A 436 24.53 -2.27 -13.42
C LEU A 436 25.81 -3.06 -13.66
N ASN A 437 26.62 -3.31 -12.62
CA ASN A 437 27.69 -4.29 -12.74
C ASN A 437 27.05 -5.61 -13.20
N PRO A 438 27.35 -6.12 -14.41
CA PRO A 438 26.82 -7.39 -14.83
C PRO A 438 27.57 -8.46 -14.05
N SER A 439 26.93 -9.03 -13.02
CA SER A 439 27.38 -10.29 -12.47
C SER A 439 27.38 -11.33 -13.59
N THR A 440 28.53 -11.96 -13.81
CA THR A 440 28.77 -13.01 -14.79
C THR A 440 27.87 -14.21 -14.53
N ALA A 441 26.76 -14.32 -15.25
CA ALA A 441 25.97 -15.55 -15.37
C ALA A 441 25.60 -15.76 -16.85
N PRO A 442 25.67 -17.00 -17.37
CA PRO A 442 25.52 -17.25 -18.79
C PRO A 442 24.06 -17.02 -19.24
N ARG A 443 23.92 -16.33 -20.36
CA ARG A 443 22.64 -16.04 -21.03
C ARG A 443 22.00 -17.32 -21.55
N SER A 444 20.76 -17.60 -21.15
CA SER A 444 19.82 -18.41 -21.93
C SER A 444 18.80 -17.49 -22.61
N ASN A 445 18.54 -17.76 -23.88
CA ASN A 445 17.71 -16.97 -24.78
C ASN A 445 16.22 -17.04 -24.43
N GLY A 446 15.53 -15.90 -24.53
CA GLY A 446 14.15 -15.80 -25.01
C GLY A 446 13.02 -16.03 -24.01
N ALA A 447 12.71 -15.01 -23.20
CA ALA A 447 11.35 -14.79 -22.68
C ALA A 447 11.18 -13.29 -22.37
N TYR A 448 10.01 -12.74 -22.72
CA TYR A 448 9.65 -11.34 -22.54
C TYR A 448 9.66 -10.92 -21.06
N GLU A 449 9.97 -9.64 -20.84
CA GLU A 449 10.20 -8.91 -19.58
C GLU A 449 9.27 -9.27 -18.39
N ASP A 450 9.90 -9.71 -17.29
CA ASP A 450 9.28 -10.04 -15.99
C ASP A 450 9.83 -9.10 -14.89
N SER A 451 9.72 -7.78 -15.09
CA SER A 451 10.40 -6.78 -14.25
C SER A 451 9.47 -5.79 -13.51
N THR A 452 8.24 -6.19 -13.20
CA THR A 452 7.30 -5.39 -12.37
C THR A 452 6.64 -6.14 -11.20
N LEU A 453 7.16 -7.31 -10.79
CA LEU A 453 6.62 -8.06 -9.66
C LEU A 453 7.50 -7.95 -8.39
N PRO A 454 6.91 -7.75 -7.19
CA PRO A 454 7.63 -7.83 -5.92
C PRO A 454 8.04 -9.27 -5.57
N LEU A 455 9.08 -9.39 -4.74
CA LEU A 455 9.84 -10.59 -4.33
C LEU A 455 9.09 -11.72 -3.58
N MET A 456 7.79 -11.95 -3.78
CA MET A 456 7.08 -13.07 -3.10
C MET A 456 6.64 -14.21 -4.02
N GLU A 457 6.65 -14.04 -5.35
CA GLU A 457 6.38 -15.16 -6.28
C GLU A 457 7.58 -16.12 -6.46
N ARG A 458 8.77 -15.76 -5.97
CA ARG A 458 9.96 -16.62 -6.06
C ARG A 458 9.92 -17.80 -5.09
N GLY A 459 9.17 -17.67 -3.98
CA GLY A 459 8.99 -18.74 -3.00
C GLY A 459 8.09 -19.87 -3.50
N GLU A 460 7.03 -19.54 -4.24
CA GLU A 460 6.09 -20.55 -4.74
C GLU A 460 6.61 -21.34 -5.96
N LYS A 461 7.57 -20.78 -6.72
CA LYS A 461 8.21 -21.51 -7.83
C LYS A 461 9.26 -22.52 -7.35
N MET A 462 10.04 -22.20 -6.30
CA MET A 462 11.03 -23.14 -5.77
C MET A 462 10.37 -24.36 -5.08
N ASP A 463 9.20 -24.19 -4.47
CA ASP A 463 8.48 -25.31 -3.82
C ASP A 463 7.73 -26.21 -4.82
N ARG A 464 7.41 -25.72 -6.03
CA ARG A 464 6.78 -26.56 -7.08
C ARG A 464 7.80 -27.36 -7.91
N GLU A 465 9.03 -26.87 -8.04
CA GLU A 465 10.09 -27.61 -8.76
C GLU A 465 10.77 -28.67 -7.88
N ALA A 466 10.70 -28.55 -6.56
CA ALA A 466 11.27 -29.54 -5.63
C ALA A 466 10.47 -30.86 -5.53
N ASP A 467 9.23 -30.90 -6.01
CA ASP A 467 8.32 -32.06 -5.88
C ASP A 467 7.95 -32.75 -7.21
N MET A 468 8.64 -32.41 -8.31
CA MET A 468 8.40 -33.03 -9.60
C MET A 468 9.60 -33.89 -10.02
N ILE A 469 9.49 -35.20 -9.80
CA ILE A 469 10.40 -36.18 -10.42
C ILE A 469 10.22 -36.05 -11.95
N PRO A 470 11.27 -35.74 -12.73
CA PRO A 470 11.17 -35.59 -14.18
C PRO A 470 10.76 -36.92 -14.82
N LEU A 471 9.54 -36.98 -15.35
CA LEU A 471 9.03 -38.12 -16.08
C LEU A 471 9.62 -38.10 -17.50
N ASN A 472 10.89 -38.45 -17.67
CA ASN A 472 11.47 -38.65 -19.00
C ASN A 472 12.65 -39.63 -19.09
N ASP A 473 12.93 -40.45 -18.06
CA ASP A 473 14.00 -41.48 -18.12
C ASP A 473 13.59 -42.82 -17.46
N LEU A 474 12.43 -43.38 -17.83
CA LEU A 474 12.07 -44.76 -17.46
C LEU A 474 11.61 -45.54 -18.69
N GLY A 475 12.40 -46.55 -19.06
CA GLY A 475 12.07 -47.55 -20.08
C GLY A 475 10.90 -48.45 -19.68
N PRO A 476 10.53 -49.44 -20.51
CA PRO A 476 9.18 -50.04 -20.49
C PRO A 476 8.78 -50.92 -19.28
N ASP A 477 9.59 -51.06 -18.22
CA ASP A 477 9.41 -52.13 -17.22
C ASP A 477 9.40 -51.67 -15.74
N ALA A 478 8.71 -50.58 -15.40
CA ALA A 478 8.65 -50.09 -14.01
C ALA A 478 7.23 -49.93 -13.45
N TYR A 479 6.47 -51.03 -13.37
CA TYR A 479 5.42 -51.22 -12.36
C TYR A 479 5.30 -52.70 -12.02
N SER A 480 6.01 -53.14 -10.98
CA SER A 480 5.78 -54.43 -10.33
C SER A 480 6.22 -54.38 -8.88
N THR A 481 5.27 -54.14 -7.98
CA THR A 481 5.38 -54.45 -6.55
C THR A 481 4.08 -55.10 -6.08
N ILE A 482 3.86 -56.33 -6.54
CA ILE A 482 3.03 -57.31 -5.85
C ILE A 482 4.00 -58.25 -5.14
N ASP A 483 3.92 -58.33 -3.81
CA ASP A 483 4.53 -59.41 -3.02
C ASP A 483 3.56 -60.62 -3.01
N PRO A 484 3.93 -61.79 -3.57
CA PRO A 484 3.04 -62.93 -3.75
C PRO A 484 3.17 -63.94 -2.62
N ARG A 485 2.90 -63.55 -1.36
CA ARG A 485 2.92 -64.51 -0.23
C ARG A 485 1.70 -64.57 0.69
N GLU A 486 0.63 -63.80 0.47
CA GLU A 486 -0.57 -63.89 1.32
C GLU A 486 -1.89 -64.02 0.54
N ARG A 487 -1.97 -64.98 -0.38
CA ARG A 487 -3.25 -65.52 -0.85
C ARG A 487 -3.31 -67.02 -0.67
N ARG A 488 -3.91 -67.46 0.44
CA ARG A 488 -4.74 -68.67 0.51
C ARG A 488 -5.66 -68.64 1.73
N ASN A 489 -6.95 -68.82 1.44
CA ASN A 489 -8.08 -69.29 2.27
C ASN A 489 -9.24 -68.27 2.30
N THR A 490 -10.13 -68.33 1.29
CA THR A 490 -11.49 -68.97 1.30
C THR A 490 -12.52 -68.08 2.01
N LEU A 491 -13.35 -67.33 1.29
CA LEU A 491 -14.66 -67.69 0.68
C LEU A 491 -15.71 -68.19 1.69
N ASP A 492 -16.88 -67.53 1.61
CA ASP A 492 -18.22 -67.94 2.03
C ASP A 492 -18.56 -68.02 3.53
N ASN A 493 -19.37 -67.06 4.01
CA ASN A 493 -20.76 -67.36 4.40
C ASN A 493 -21.54 -66.12 4.90
N SER A 494 -22.65 -65.88 4.22
CA SER A 494 -23.99 -65.58 4.74
C SER A 494 -24.28 -64.28 5.49
N LEU A 495 -25.10 -63.47 4.80
CA LEU A 495 -26.14 -62.59 5.33
C LEU A 495 -27.15 -63.36 6.21
N ASP A 496 -27.83 -62.58 7.06
CA ASP A 496 -29.08 -62.84 7.79
C ASP A 496 -29.08 -63.85 8.95
N MET A 497 -29.42 -63.38 10.16
CA MET A 497 -30.56 -63.85 10.96
C MET A 497 -30.70 -63.06 12.30
N ALA A 498 -31.92 -62.53 12.53
CA ALA A 498 -32.62 -62.30 13.82
C ALA A 498 -31.98 -61.33 14.84
N ASP A 499 -32.57 -60.20 15.25
CA ASP A 499 -33.92 -59.92 15.77
C ASP A 499 -34.49 -61.02 16.68
N ARG A 500 -34.19 -60.91 17.99
CA ARG A 500 -35.01 -61.32 19.15
C ARG A 500 -34.17 -61.31 20.43
N ASP A 501 -34.39 -60.33 21.29
CA ASP A 501 -35.05 -60.56 22.57
C ASP A 501 -34.81 -59.39 23.53
N ALA A 502 -35.90 -58.70 23.80
CA ALA A 502 -36.07 -57.87 24.97
C ALA A 502 -36.43 -58.76 26.19
N VAL A 503 -36.19 -58.22 27.39
CA VAL A 503 -36.88 -58.54 28.66
C VAL A 503 -36.46 -59.84 29.38
N GLN A 504 -35.72 -59.75 30.49
CA GLN A 504 -36.21 -59.99 31.88
C GLN A 504 -35.09 -60.12 32.93
N LYS A 505 -35.34 -59.53 34.12
CA LYS A 505 -34.86 -59.89 35.49
C LYS A 505 -33.35 -59.78 35.75
N ASN A 506 -32.84 -59.12 36.78
CA ASN A 506 -33.33 -58.64 38.07
C ASN A 506 -32.55 -57.39 38.46
#